data_AF-A0AB38D0Y0-F1
#
_entry.id   AF-A0AB38D0Y0-F1
#
_cell.length_a   1.000
_cell.length_b   1.000
_cell.length_c   1.000
_cell.angle_alpha   90.00
_cell.angle_beta   90.00
_cell.angle_gamma   90.00
#
_symmetry.space_group_name_H-M   'P 1'
#
loop_
_entity.id
_entity.type
_entity.pdbx_description
1 polymer ?
#
loop_
_entity_poly.entity_id
_entity_poly.type
_entity_poly.pdbx_seq_one_letter_code
_entity_poly.pdbx_strand_id
1 'polypeptide(L)'
;MAIFDPLESFFSGLNVLGTSVSGINLGHRKRMIPALDIPNLPQAVCKGYEPLADFHPKAQSSGAKAKLICAGCPEKQACLDYAMNWERRHNERMSGVWGGVTELERERLRAEESGGVKLCGNGTHEMTGYNVVKLATGGVRCRGCFNEATNRSKRAARAAKRVANG
;
A
#
# COMPACT_ATOMS: atom_id res chain seq x y z
N MET A 1 -27.99 60.75 -7.87
CA MET A 1 -27.98 59.30 -8.19
C MET A 1 -26.62 58.77 -7.78
N ALA A 2 -26.61 57.90 -6.75
CA ALA A 2 -25.54 57.01 -6.22
C ALA A 2 -24.07 57.50 -6.34
N ILE A 3 -23.46 58.07 -5.30
CA ILE A 3 -22.81 57.40 -4.14
C ILE A 3 -21.78 56.36 -4.61
N PHE A 4 -20.51 56.78 -4.64
CA PHE A 4 -19.31 55.94 -4.68
C PHE A 4 -18.92 55.64 -3.24
N ASP A 5 -18.93 54.36 -2.84
CA ASP A 5 -18.34 53.91 -1.59
C ASP A 5 -16.90 53.39 -1.81
N PRO A 6 -15.93 53.89 -1.04
CA PRO A 6 -14.57 53.37 -0.95
C PRO A 6 -14.39 52.57 0.36
N LEU A 7 -13.87 51.33 0.30
CA LEU A 7 -13.33 50.65 1.50
C LEU A 7 -12.21 49.66 1.11
N GLU A 8 -10.99 50.08 1.46
CA GLU A 8 -9.92 49.30 2.08
C GLU A 8 -9.08 48.31 1.28
N SER A 9 -8.00 48.91 0.76
CA SER A 9 -6.62 48.42 0.75
C SER A 9 -6.14 47.86 2.10
N PHE A 10 -5.98 46.55 2.26
CA PHE A 10 -5.03 45.92 3.21
C PHE A 10 -4.94 44.47 2.71
N PHE A 11 -3.83 44.00 2.11
CA PHE A 11 -2.67 43.51 2.83
C PHE A 11 -1.42 43.62 1.94
N SER A 12 -0.51 44.49 2.39
CA SER A 12 0.92 44.35 2.14
C SER A 12 1.45 43.09 2.82
N GLY A 13 2.55 42.57 2.28
CA GLY A 13 3.05 41.22 2.52
C GLY A 13 3.33 40.84 3.97
N LEU A 14 3.22 39.54 4.22
CA LEU A 14 3.87 38.87 5.34
C LEU A 14 4.54 37.59 4.84
N ASN A 15 5.87 37.63 4.80
CA ASN A 15 6.71 36.44 4.83
C ASN A 15 6.46 35.75 6.17
N VAL A 16 5.83 34.57 6.17
CA VAL A 16 5.86 33.67 7.33
C VAL A 16 6.62 32.43 6.93
N LEU A 17 7.82 32.34 7.49
CA LEU A 17 8.64 31.13 7.54
C LEU A 17 7.81 29.98 8.14
N GLY A 18 7.84 28.85 7.45
CA GLY A 18 7.46 27.50 7.88
C GLY A 18 6.57 27.32 9.11
N THR A 19 5.35 26.84 8.88
CA THR A 19 4.73 25.85 9.76
C THR A 19 4.17 24.71 8.93
N SER A 20 4.76 23.53 9.12
CA SER A 20 4.22 22.24 8.72
C SER A 20 2.81 22.10 9.29
N VAL A 21 1.79 22.07 8.43
CA VAL A 21 0.60 21.27 8.70
C VAL A 21 0.79 19.96 7.96
N SER A 22 1.30 18.97 8.71
CA SER A 22 1.26 17.57 8.32
C SER A 22 -0.21 17.13 8.24
N GLY A 23 -0.58 16.48 7.14
CA GLY A 23 -1.94 15.99 6.87
C GLY A 23 -2.76 17.07 6.20
N ILE A 24 -2.98 17.05 4.88
CA ILE A 24 -3.64 15.98 4.13
C ILE A 24 -2.91 15.85 2.79
N ASN A 25 -2.30 14.70 2.50
CA ASN A 25 -1.90 14.36 1.13
C ASN A 25 -3.17 14.07 0.33
N LEU A 26 -3.81 15.11 -0.21
CA LEU A 26 -4.77 14.96 -1.29
C LEU A 26 -3.98 14.54 -2.52
N GLY A 27 -3.81 13.21 -2.66
CA GLY A 27 -3.16 12.55 -3.79
C GLY A 27 -3.74 13.02 -5.11
N HIS A 28 -3.12 14.05 -5.67
CA HIS A 28 -3.29 14.42 -7.06
C HIS A 28 -2.72 13.24 -7.86
N ARG A 29 -3.58 12.36 -8.39
CA ARG A 29 -3.19 11.26 -9.29
C ARG A 29 -2.54 11.86 -10.53
N LYS A 30 -1.25 12.17 -10.46
CA LYS A 30 -0.59 13.07 -11.43
C LYS A 30 -0.16 12.41 -12.73
N ARG A 31 -0.41 11.12 -12.96
CA ARG A 31 -0.06 10.50 -14.23
C ARG A 31 -1.19 9.58 -14.69
N MET A 32 -1.87 10.01 -15.75
CA MET A 32 -2.45 9.05 -16.69
C MET A 32 -1.32 8.09 -17.08
N ILE A 33 -1.59 6.78 -17.06
CA ILE A 33 -0.71 5.78 -17.67
C ILE A 33 -0.32 6.36 -19.04
N PRO A 34 0.98 6.55 -19.38
CA PRO A 34 1.32 6.96 -20.74
C PRO A 34 0.67 5.95 -21.67
N ALA A 35 -0.05 6.42 -22.70
CA ALA A 35 -0.94 5.63 -23.55
C ALA A 35 -0.31 4.41 -24.25
N LEU A 36 0.97 4.13 -24.00
CA LEU A 36 1.83 3.10 -24.60
C LEU A 36 2.11 1.90 -23.70
N ASP A 37 1.62 1.88 -22.45
CA ASP A 37 1.86 0.79 -21.50
C ASP A 37 0.60 -0.09 -21.31
N ILE A 38 -0.12 -0.41 -22.39
CA ILE A 38 -1.14 -1.48 -22.35
C ILE A 38 -0.43 -2.78 -22.78
N PRO A 39 -0.55 -3.88 -22.02
CA PRO A 39 0.07 -5.14 -22.39
C PRO A 39 -0.49 -5.61 -23.74
N ASN A 40 0.36 -6.15 -24.60
CA ASN A 40 -0.12 -6.73 -25.84
C ASN A 40 -0.89 -8.04 -25.55
N LEU A 41 -2.21 -7.91 -25.42
CA LEU A 41 -3.15 -9.01 -25.16
C LEU A 41 -4.04 -9.21 -26.40
N PRO A 42 -3.58 -9.93 -27.43
CA PRO A 42 -4.30 -10.03 -28.71
C PRO A 42 -5.71 -10.61 -28.57
N GLN A 43 -5.91 -11.55 -27.63
CA GLN A 43 -7.21 -12.20 -27.38
C GLN A 43 -8.07 -11.52 -26.30
N ALA A 44 -7.74 -10.29 -25.90
CA ALA A 44 -8.54 -9.56 -24.92
C ALA A 44 -9.92 -9.19 -25.48
N VAL A 45 -10.97 -9.77 -24.91
CA VAL A 45 -12.38 -9.60 -25.36
C VAL A 45 -12.89 -8.17 -25.17
N CYS A 46 -12.27 -7.39 -24.26
CA CYS A 46 -12.64 -5.98 -24.08
C CYS A 46 -12.21 -5.08 -25.25
N LYS A 47 -11.32 -5.53 -26.14
CA LYS A 47 -10.92 -4.76 -27.32
C LYS A 47 -12.14 -4.57 -28.24
N GLY A 48 -12.51 -3.31 -28.46
CA GLY A 48 -13.68 -2.95 -29.28
C GLY A 48 -15.02 -2.98 -28.53
N TYR A 49 -15.01 -3.18 -27.21
CA TYR A 49 -16.22 -3.01 -26.40
C TYR A 49 -16.56 -1.52 -26.24
N GLU A 50 -17.82 -1.17 -26.51
CA GLU A 50 -18.41 0.13 -26.22
C GLU A 50 -19.68 -0.06 -25.36
N PRO A 51 -19.93 0.78 -24.34
CA PRO A 51 -19.19 2.01 -24.00
C PRO A 51 -17.97 1.76 -23.10
N LEU A 52 -16.84 2.38 -23.42
CA LEU A 52 -15.61 2.30 -22.60
C LEU A 52 -15.82 2.72 -21.12
N ALA A 53 -16.80 3.57 -20.85
CA ALA A 53 -17.16 4.02 -19.50
C ALA A 53 -17.49 2.87 -18.53
N ASP A 54 -17.97 1.71 -19.02
CA ASP A 54 -18.26 0.55 -18.17
C ASP A 54 -16.99 -0.02 -17.51
N PHE A 55 -15.80 0.19 -18.11
CA PHE A 55 -14.49 -0.23 -17.58
C PHE A 55 -13.88 0.78 -16.60
N HIS A 56 -14.48 1.96 -16.45
CA HIS A 56 -14.06 3.01 -15.51
C HIS A 56 -15.17 3.29 -14.48
N PRO A 57 -15.53 2.30 -13.64
CA PRO A 57 -16.53 2.48 -12.59
C PRO A 57 -16.17 3.65 -11.66
N LYS A 58 -17.19 4.39 -11.21
CA LYS A 58 -17.04 5.33 -10.09
C LYS A 58 -16.51 4.58 -8.86
N ALA A 59 -15.77 5.26 -7.99
CA ALA A 59 -15.00 4.66 -6.89
C ALA A 59 -15.77 3.67 -5.98
N GLN A 60 -17.11 3.74 -5.91
CA GLN A 60 -17.95 2.85 -5.10
C GLN A 60 -18.76 1.82 -5.91
N SER A 61 -18.69 1.87 -7.24
CA SER A 61 -19.44 0.93 -8.08
C SER A 61 -18.65 -0.36 -8.30
N SER A 62 -19.35 -1.48 -8.30
CA SER A 62 -18.76 -2.83 -8.36
C SER A 62 -18.06 -3.15 -9.68
N GLY A 63 -18.27 -2.36 -10.74
CA GLY A 63 -17.78 -2.66 -12.08
C GLY A 63 -18.41 -3.92 -12.69
N ALA A 64 -19.62 -4.29 -12.27
CA ALA A 64 -20.24 -5.58 -12.60
C ALA A 64 -20.25 -5.90 -14.11
N LYS A 65 -20.57 -4.93 -14.98
CA LYS A 65 -20.58 -5.13 -16.44
C LYS A 65 -19.18 -5.48 -16.98
N ALA A 66 -18.16 -4.69 -16.63
CA ALA A 66 -16.79 -4.97 -17.03
C ALA A 66 -16.30 -6.32 -16.48
N LYS A 67 -16.67 -6.67 -15.24
CA LYS A 67 -16.34 -7.98 -14.65
C LYS A 67 -16.95 -9.14 -15.41
N LEU A 68 -18.19 -9.02 -15.89
CA LEU A 68 -18.85 -10.04 -16.72
C LEU A 68 -18.08 -10.27 -18.02
N ILE A 69 -17.64 -9.20 -18.69
CA ILE A 69 -16.83 -9.30 -19.90
C ILE A 69 -15.47 -9.96 -19.61
N CYS A 70 -14.81 -9.55 -18.53
CA CYS A 70 -13.54 -10.13 -18.12
C CYS A 70 -13.66 -11.62 -17.73
N ALA A 71 -14.82 -12.09 -17.27
CA ALA A 71 -15.00 -13.48 -16.84
C ALA A 71 -14.82 -14.49 -17.99
N GLY A 72 -15.17 -14.11 -19.22
CA GLY A 72 -14.97 -14.93 -20.42
C GLY A 72 -13.66 -14.63 -21.17
N CYS A 73 -12.80 -13.76 -20.66
CA CYS A 73 -11.59 -13.32 -21.35
C CYS A 73 -10.43 -14.30 -21.10
N PRO A 74 -9.82 -14.92 -22.14
CA PRO A 74 -8.70 -15.84 -21.97
C PRO A 74 -7.45 -15.16 -21.39
N GLU A 75 -7.29 -13.86 -21.65
CA GLU A 75 -6.14 -13.04 -21.23
C GLU A 75 -6.35 -12.37 -19.87
N LYS A 76 -7.39 -12.76 -19.11
CA LYS A 76 -7.76 -12.13 -17.83
C LYS A 76 -6.60 -12.09 -16.84
N GLN A 77 -5.88 -13.21 -16.69
CA GLN A 77 -4.79 -13.32 -15.72
C GLN A 77 -3.59 -12.43 -16.12
N ALA A 78 -3.16 -12.51 -17.38
CA ALA A 78 -2.06 -11.68 -17.90
C ALA A 78 -2.37 -10.18 -17.76
N CYS A 79 -3.63 -9.78 -17.97
CA CYS A 79 -4.09 -8.41 -17.72
C CYS A 79 -3.97 -7.99 -16.24
N LEU A 80 -4.39 -8.86 -15.30
CA LEU A 80 -4.28 -8.58 -13.87
C LEU A 80 -2.82 -8.50 -13.41
N ASP A 81 -2.00 -9.45 -13.85
CA ASP A 81 -0.58 -9.51 -13.51
C ASP A 81 0.16 -8.27 -14.00
N TYR A 82 -0.13 -7.85 -15.25
CA TYR A 82 0.37 -6.59 -15.77
C TYR A 82 0.00 -5.43 -14.86
N ALA A 83 -1.27 -5.39 -14.43
CA ALA A 83 -1.76 -4.29 -13.63
C ALA A 83 -1.09 -4.20 -12.26
N MET A 84 -1.01 -5.32 -11.56
CA MET A 84 -0.35 -5.41 -10.26
C MET A 84 1.15 -5.10 -10.37
N ASN A 85 1.83 -5.59 -11.40
CA ASN A 85 3.25 -5.30 -11.66
C ASN A 85 3.49 -3.82 -11.94
N TRP A 86 2.64 -3.20 -12.77
CA TRP A 86 2.76 -1.77 -13.10
C TRP A 86 2.55 -0.91 -11.85
N GLU A 87 1.51 -1.18 -11.07
CA GLU A 87 1.21 -0.44 -9.83
C GLU A 87 2.35 -0.58 -8.80
N ARG A 88 2.98 -1.75 -8.71
CA ARG A 88 4.18 -1.97 -7.90
C ARG A 88 5.38 -1.14 -8.37
N ARG A 89 5.66 -1.14 -9.67
CA ARG A 89 6.81 -0.44 -10.26
C ARG A 89 6.71 1.08 -10.17
N HIS A 90 5.51 1.62 -10.32
CA HIS A 90 5.29 3.06 -10.41
C HIS A 90 4.80 3.69 -9.11
N ASN A 91 4.48 2.89 -8.08
CA ASN A 91 3.88 3.35 -6.83
C ASN A 91 2.61 4.20 -7.06
N GLU A 92 1.87 3.87 -8.10
CA GLU A 92 0.64 4.54 -8.54
C GLU A 92 -0.47 3.50 -8.72
N ARG A 93 -1.72 3.94 -8.78
CA ARG A 93 -2.90 3.06 -8.95
C ARG A 93 -3.47 3.22 -10.35
N MET A 94 -3.66 2.11 -11.05
CA MET A 94 -4.36 2.13 -12.32
C MET A 94 -5.85 2.28 -12.06
N SER A 95 -6.51 3.16 -12.79
CA SER A 95 -7.96 3.30 -12.67
C SER A 95 -8.68 2.20 -13.43
N GLY A 96 -9.93 1.92 -13.04
CA GLY A 96 -10.80 1.01 -13.76
C GLY A 96 -10.62 -0.48 -13.43
N VAL A 97 -11.26 -1.31 -14.26
CA VAL A 97 -11.28 -2.77 -14.14
C VAL A 97 -10.18 -3.40 -14.98
N TRP A 98 -9.26 -4.10 -14.32
CA TRP A 98 -8.14 -4.82 -14.94
C TRP A 98 -8.21 -6.28 -14.54
N GLY A 99 -8.19 -7.19 -15.51
CA GLY A 99 -8.31 -8.64 -15.25
C GLY A 99 -9.55 -9.03 -14.44
N GLY A 100 -10.66 -8.29 -14.59
CA GLY A 100 -11.89 -8.52 -13.83
C GLY A 100 -11.86 -8.03 -12.38
N VAL A 101 -10.89 -7.18 -12.03
CA VAL A 101 -10.71 -6.66 -10.67
C VAL A 101 -10.69 -5.13 -10.69
N THR A 102 -11.47 -4.51 -9.81
CA THR A 102 -11.49 -3.05 -9.63
C THR A 102 -10.23 -2.56 -8.90
N GLU A 103 -9.95 -1.26 -8.92
CA GLU A 103 -8.85 -0.66 -8.17
C GLU A 103 -8.87 -1.03 -6.67
N LEU A 104 -10.03 -0.91 -6.02
CA LEU A 104 -10.23 -1.24 -4.61
C LEU A 104 -9.97 -2.73 -4.32
N GLU A 105 -10.40 -3.61 -5.21
CA GLU A 105 -10.15 -5.05 -5.05
C GLU A 105 -8.67 -5.39 -5.28
N ARG A 106 -7.99 -4.72 -6.22
CA ARG A 106 -6.53 -4.88 -6.37
C ARG A 106 -5.76 -4.37 -5.15
N GLU A 107 -6.27 -3.34 -4.47
CA GLU A 107 -5.70 -2.92 -3.19
C GLU A 107 -5.80 -3.99 -2.11
N ARG A 108 -6.92 -4.70 -2.03
CA ARG A 108 -7.06 -5.85 -1.14
C ARG A 108 -6.10 -6.98 -1.51
N LEU A 109 -6.00 -7.31 -2.80
CA LEU A 109 -5.06 -8.33 -3.29
C LEU A 109 -3.61 -7.96 -2.93
N ARG A 110 -3.20 -6.69 -3.05
CA ARG A 110 -1.87 -6.26 -2.61
C ARG A 110 -1.70 -6.39 -1.11
N ALA A 111 -2.70 -6.03 -0.31
CA ALA A 111 -2.63 -6.19 1.14
C ALA A 111 -2.47 -7.67 1.54
N GLU A 112 -3.16 -8.57 0.83
CA GLU A 112 -3.06 -10.03 0.99
C GLU A 112 -1.70 -10.58 0.53
N GLU A 113 -1.21 -10.18 -0.66
CA GLU A 113 0.14 -10.52 -1.17
C GLU A 113 1.24 -10.04 -0.23
N SER A 114 1.05 -8.85 0.35
CA SER A 114 1.98 -8.30 1.33
C SER A 114 1.94 -9.06 2.66
N GLY A 115 0.98 -9.98 2.85
CA GLY A 115 0.86 -10.86 4.02
C GLY A 115 0.80 -10.15 5.37
N GLY A 116 0.59 -8.83 5.37
CA GLY A 116 0.94 -7.94 6.47
C GLY A 116 2.43 -8.00 6.86
N VAL A 117 2.95 -6.91 7.41
CA VAL A 117 4.21 -6.97 8.17
C VAL A 117 4.01 -7.96 9.31
N LYS A 118 4.63 -9.14 9.23
CA LYS A 118 4.59 -10.11 10.34
C LYS A 118 5.44 -9.57 11.47
N LEU A 119 4.83 -9.20 12.59
CA LEU A 119 5.57 -8.72 13.76
C LEU A 119 5.94 -9.89 14.68
N CYS A 120 7.02 -9.74 15.44
CA CYS A 120 7.41 -10.71 16.45
C CYS A 120 6.36 -10.74 17.58
N GLY A 121 6.43 -11.73 18.48
CA GLY A 121 5.47 -11.84 19.60
C GLY A 121 5.40 -10.63 20.53
N ASN A 122 6.40 -9.73 20.48
CA ASN A 122 6.40 -8.47 21.22
C ASN A 122 5.82 -7.28 20.42
N GLY A 123 5.47 -7.46 19.15
CA GLY A 123 4.92 -6.41 18.27
C GLY A 123 5.91 -5.34 17.80
N THR A 124 7.16 -5.36 18.26
CA THR A 124 8.12 -4.25 18.04
C THR A 124 9.09 -4.47 16.89
N HIS A 125 9.18 -5.70 16.36
CA HIS A 125 10.11 -6.04 15.29
C HIS A 125 9.38 -6.76 14.18
N GLU A 126 9.60 -6.33 12.95
CA GLU A 126 9.22 -7.10 11.76
C GLU A 126 9.98 -8.43 11.70
N MET A 127 9.31 -9.50 11.31
CA MET A 127 9.83 -10.85 11.16
C MET A 127 10.21 -11.07 9.71
N THR A 128 11.50 -11.02 9.45
CA THR A 128 12.11 -11.22 8.13
C THR A 128 12.94 -12.50 8.14
N GLY A 129 13.27 -13.03 6.96
CA GLY A 129 14.05 -14.27 6.86
C GLY A 129 15.41 -14.22 7.59
N TYR A 130 16.02 -13.04 7.70
CA TYR A 130 17.35 -12.86 8.32
C TYR A 130 17.32 -12.67 9.84
N ASN A 131 16.19 -12.25 10.42
CA ASN A 131 16.10 -11.97 11.85
C ASN A 131 15.29 -13.01 12.63
N VAL A 132 14.99 -14.18 12.04
CA VAL A 132 14.28 -15.28 12.70
C VAL A 132 15.26 -16.26 13.36
N VAL A 133 14.87 -16.80 14.52
CA VAL A 133 15.56 -17.88 15.24
C VAL A 133 14.56 -19.01 15.45
N LYS A 134 14.94 -20.25 15.12
CA LYS A 134 14.18 -21.45 15.51
C LYS A 134 14.59 -21.86 16.93
N LEU A 135 13.60 -22.07 17.80
CA LEU A 135 13.79 -22.50 19.18
C LEU A 135 13.82 -24.03 19.25
N ALA A 136 14.58 -24.58 20.20
CA ALA A 136 14.61 -26.03 20.45
C ALA A 136 13.22 -26.61 20.79
N THR A 137 12.32 -25.78 21.35
CA THR A 137 10.94 -26.13 21.69
C THR A 137 9.97 -26.16 20.49
N GLY A 138 10.45 -25.95 19.26
CA GLY A 138 9.61 -25.99 18.06
C GLY A 138 8.95 -24.66 17.66
N GLY A 139 9.28 -23.55 18.32
CA GLY A 139 8.78 -22.21 17.98
C GLY A 139 9.77 -21.33 17.22
N VAL A 140 9.34 -20.13 16.80
CA VAL A 140 10.21 -19.09 16.24
C VAL A 140 10.20 -17.83 17.09
N ARG A 141 11.32 -17.09 17.09
CA ARG A 141 11.45 -15.78 17.75
C ARG A 141 12.34 -14.87 16.92
N CYS A 142 12.16 -13.56 16.98
CA CYS A 142 13.12 -12.66 16.36
C CYS A 142 14.47 -12.67 17.12
N ARG A 143 15.56 -12.39 16.40
CA ARG A 143 16.94 -12.41 16.90
C ARG A 143 17.12 -11.51 18.10
N GLY A 144 16.53 -10.30 18.07
CA GLY A 144 16.57 -9.34 19.18
C GLY A 144 15.96 -9.90 20.46
N CYS A 145 14.70 -10.36 20.40
CA CYS A 145 14.02 -10.96 21.55
C CYS A 145 14.71 -12.23 22.07
N PHE A 146 15.30 -13.03 21.17
CA PHE A 146 16.09 -14.21 21.57
C PHE A 146 17.35 -13.82 22.36
N ASN A 147 18.11 -12.84 21.86
CA ASN A 147 19.32 -12.35 22.52
C ASN A 147 19.00 -11.73 23.88
N GLU A 148 17.95 -10.93 23.97
CA GLU A 148 17.52 -10.30 25.22
C GLU A 148 17.15 -11.34 26.28
N ALA A 149 16.37 -12.36 25.91
CA ALA A 149 16.03 -13.47 26.81
C ALA A 149 17.29 -14.20 27.30
N THR A 150 18.22 -14.50 26.39
CA THR A 150 19.49 -15.16 26.70
C THR A 150 20.35 -14.33 27.66
N ASN A 151 20.45 -13.02 27.40
CA ASN A 151 21.22 -12.08 28.22
C ASN A 151 20.62 -11.94 29.62
N ARG A 152 19.29 -11.92 29.73
CA ARG A 152 18.58 -11.90 31.00
C ARG A 152 18.91 -13.14 31.84
N SER A 153 18.85 -14.34 31.26
CA SER A 153 19.23 -15.58 31.97
C SER A 153 20.69 -15.56 32.44
N LYS A 154 21.62 -15.07 31.62
CA LYS A 154 23.04 -14.93 31.99
C LYS A 154 23.22 -13.95 33.16
N ARG A 155 22.52 -12.81 33.14
CA ARG A 155 22.56 -11.81 34.23
C ARG A 155 22.03 -12.40 35.54
N ALA A 156 20.90 -13.12 35.50
CA ALA A 156 20.34 -13.79 36.66
C ALA A 156 21.31 -14.83 37.26
N ALA A 157 21.92 -15.67 36.42
CA ALA A 157 22.91 -16.65 36.87
C ALA A 157 24.14 -15.98 37.52
N ARG A 158 24.62 -14.86 36.97
CA ARG A 158 25.73 -14.09 37.58
C ARG A 158 25.34 -13.48 38.91
N ALA A 159 24.11 -12.94 39.03
CA ALA A 159 23.61 -12.39 40.28
C ALA A 159 23.50 -13.47 41.37
N ALA A 160 22.94 -14.64 41.04
CA ALA A 160 22.84 -15.77 41.97
C ALA A 160 24.21 -16.23 42.49
N LYS A 161 25.23 -16.30 41.61
CA LYS A 161 26.60 -16.64 42.01
C LYS A 161 27.21 -15.61 42.96
N ARG A 162 26.91 -14.32 42.78
CA ARG A 162 27.41 -13.26 43.69
C ARG A 162 26.80 -13.38 45.08
N VAL A 163 25.51 -13.69 45.16
CA VAL A 163 24.82 -13.91 46.45
C VAL A 163 25.33 -15.17 47.16
N ALA A 164 25.68 -16.23 46.43
CA ALA A 164 26.19 -17.46 47.04
C ALA A 164 27.64 -17.36 47.55
N ASN A 165 28.42 -16.40 47.04
CA ASN A 165 29.85 -16.25 47.34
C ASN A 165 30.17 -15.09 48.30
N GLY A 166 29.16 -14.33 48.75
CA GLY A 166 29.31 -13.19 49.66
C GLY A 166 28.57 -13.45 50.95
#